data_AF-W7JRH8-F1
#
_entry.id   AF-W7JRH8-F1
#
_cell.length_a   1.000
_cell.length_b   1.000
_cell.length_c   1.000
_cell.angle_alpha   90.00
_cell.angle_beta   90.00
_cell.angle_gamma   90.00
#
_symmetry.space_group_name_H-M   'P 1'
#
loop_
_entity.id
_entity.type
_entity.pdbx_description
1 polymer ?
#
loop_
_entity_poly.entity_id
_entity_poly.type
_entity_poly.pdbx_seq_one_letter_code
_entity_poly.pdbx_strand_id
1 'polypeptide(L)'
;MDSAKIHLQINAGKCIYDGKMVKPDKRKGKLVLYKIYDNLYNFQWINRENNEIEDNLILTKSISLERVEQCKTGRVYLLRNKTRGEISFYWMQDYDDSKDEIFVKQFNSIITNELANSKKKNKKIKHIDIYVYEYILDECTYIYELSVIA
;
A
#
# COMPACT_ATOMS: atom_id res chain seq x y z
N MET A 1 -6.98 18.07 15.50
CA MET A 1 -6.77 17.87 14.06
C MET A 1 -5.48 17.10 13.97
N ASP A 2 -5.55 15.77 13.97
CA ASP A 2 -4.33 14.98 13.84
C ASP A 2 -4.02 14.95 12.34
N SER A 3 -3.01 15.72 11.95
CA SER A 3 -2.57 15.86 10.56
C SER A 3 -2.11 14.51 10.03
N ALA A 4 -2.44 14.20 8.77
CA ALA A 4 -1.89 13.03 8.09
C ALA A 4 -0.35 13.07 8.15
N LYS A 5 0.27 11.99 8.64
CA LYS A 5 1.72 11.93 8.87
C LYS A 5 2.32 10.76 8.08
N ILE A 6 3.47 11.01 7.45
CA ILE A 6 4.29 9.94 6.87
C ILE A 6 4.74 9.01 7.99
N HIS A 7 4.34 7.74 7.89
CA HIS A 7 4.66 6.71 8.87
C HIS A 7 5.87 5.87 8.41
N LEU A 8 5.89 5.45 7.14
CA LEU A 8 7.03 4.79 6.50
C LEU A 8 7.25 5.37 5.10
N GLN A 9 8.50 5.37 4.64
CA GLN A 9 8.81 5.67 3.24
C GLN A 9 10.09 4.97 2.79
N ILE A 10 10.20 4.69 1.49
CA ILE A 10 11.41 4.18 0.84
C ILE A 10 11.44 4.61 -0.64
N ASN A 11 12.61 4.84 -1.22
CA ASN A 11 12.69 5.12 -2.65
C ASN A 11 12.48 3.82 -3.44
N ALA A 12 11.50 3.81 -4.33
CA ALA A 12 11.21 2.67 -5.19
C ALA A 12 10.47 3.12 -6.45
N GLY A 13 10.80 2.50 -7.58
CA GLY A 13 10.08 2.68 -8.84
C GLY A 13 8.98 1.64 -8.99
N LYS A 14 8.05 1.87 -9.92
CA LYS A 14 7.09 0.87 -10.36
C LYS A 14 7.77 -0.17 -11.25
N CYS A 15 7.20 -1.36 -11.35
CA CYS A 15 7.44 -2.24 -12.48
C CYS A 15 6.14 -2.45 -13.27
N ILE A 16 6.28 -2.57 -14.58
CA ILE A 16 5.18 -2.78 -15.52
C ILE A 16 5.20 -4.25 -15.93
N TYR A 17 4.07 -4.93 -15.77
CA TYR A 17 3.88 -6.27 -16.29
C TYR A 17 3.24 -6.20 -17.68
N ASP A 18 3.91 -6.74 -18.69
CA ASP A 18 3.43 -6.73 -20.08
C ASP A 18 2.65 -8.00 -20.48
N GLY A 19 2.20 -8.79 -19.49
CA GLY A 19 1.56 -10.10 -19.71
C GLY A 19 2.55 -11.25 -19.83
N LYS A 20 3.85 -10.99 -19.97
CA LYS A 20 4.89 -12.02 -20.04
C LYS A 20 6.03 -11.77 -19.06
N MET A 21 6.46 -10.51 -18.93
CA MET A 21 7.62 -10.11 -18.16
C MET A 21 7.33 -8.86 -17.32
N VAL A 22 7.93 -8.81 -16.14
CA VAL A 22 7.95 -7.62 -15.27
C VAL A 22 9.17 -6.80 -15.62
N LYS A 23 8.98 -5.55 -16.04
CA LYS A 23 10.05 -4.61 -16.43
C LYS A 23 10.04 -3.39 -15.52
N PRO A 24 11.21 -2.87 -15.11
CA PRO A 24 11.26 -1.66 -14.29
C PRO A 24 10.78 -0.45 -15.09
N ASP A 25 9.90 0.34 -14.49
CA ASP A 25 9.64 1.73 -14.90
C ASP A 25 10.85 2.58 -14.49
N LYS A 26 11.38 3.37 -15.42
CA LYS A 26 12.59 4.18 -15.23
C LYS A 26 12.37 5.38 -14.31
N ARG A 27 11.11 5.77 -14.08
CA ARG A 27 10.77 6.96 -13.29
C ARG A 27 11.22 6.79 -11.83
N LYS A 28 11.73 7.86 -11.25
CA LYS A 28 12.13 7.88 -9.84
C LYS A 28 10.88 8.01 -8.98
N GLY A 29 10.69 7.08 -8.07
CA GLY A 29 9.51 7.03 -7.21
C GLY A 29 9.87 6.88 -5.74
N LYS A 30 8.87 7.08 -4.89
CA LYS A 30 8.91 6.70 -3.48
C LYS A 30 7.62 6.01 -3.09
N LEU A 31 7.74 4.95 -2.32
CA LEU A 31 6.62 4.35 -1.60
C LEU A 31 6.48 5.07 -0.28
N VAL A 32 5.25 5.43 0.06
CA VAL A 32 4.94 6.12 1.32
C VAL A 32 3.71 5.49 1.95
N LEU A 33 3.83 5.17 3.23
CA LEU A 33 2.71 4.80 4.07
C LEU A 33 2.29 6.01 4.89
N TYR A 34 1.16 6.61 4.54
CA TYR A 34 0.58 7.74 5.28
C TYR A 34 -0.41 7.24 6.32
N LYS A 35 -0.22 7.64 7.58
CA LYS A 35 -1.23 7.46 8.62
C LYS A 35 -2.24 8.60 8.51
N ILE A 36 -3.48 8.27 8.19
CA ILE A 36 -4.58 9.26 8.16
C ILE A 36 -5.18 9.37 9.56
N TYR A 37 -5.54 8.23 10.14
CA TYR A 37 -6.09 8.10 11.50
C TYR A 37 -5.54 6.85 12.18
N ASP A 38 -5.94 6.64 13.44
CA ASP A 38 -5.62 5.40 14.15
C ASP A 38 -6.12 4.18 13.35
N ASN A 39 -5.19 3.29 13.01
CA ASN A 39 -5.41 2.07 12.22
C ASN A 39 -5.95 2.32 10.79
N LEU A 40 -5.89 3.54 10.26
CA LEU A 40 -6.22 3.86 8.87
C LEU A 40 -5.01 4.45 8.15
N TYR A 41 -4.52 3.71 7.17
CA TYR A 41 -3.32 4.03 6.42
C TYR A 41 -3.58 4.03 4.91
N ASN A 42 -2.94 4.96 4.20
CA ASN A 42 -2.83 4.89 2.75
C ASN A 42 -1.41 4.51 2.34
N PHE A 43 -1.32 3.50 1.48
CA PHE A 43 -0.11 3.19 0.73
C PHE A 43 -0.12 3.97 -0.58
N GLN A 44 0.93 4.76 -0.81
CA GLN A 44 1.05 5.62 -1.96
C GLN A 44 2.35 5.36 -2.71
N TRP A 45 2.28 5.38 -4.03
CA TRP A 45 3.46 5.59 -4.87
C TRP A 45 3.42 7.01 -5.41
N ILE A 46 4.52 7.74 -5.18
CA ILE A 46 4.65 9.15 -5.55
C ILE A 46 5.81 9.28 -6.53
N ASN A 47 5.54 9.89 -7.69
CA ASN A 47 6.56 10.26 -8.66
C ASN A 47 7.41 11.39 -8.09
N ARG A 48 8.73 11.20 -8.00
CA ARG A 48 9.64 12.17 -7.39
C ARG A 48 9.98 13.35 -8.28
N GLU A 49 9.69 13.27 -9.58
CA GLU A 49 10.00 14.33 -10.54
C GLU A 49 8.92 15.42 -10.51
N ASN A 50 7.64 15.04 -10.43
CA ASN A 50 6.51 15.97 -10.45
C ASN A 50 5.68 15.98 -9.15
N ASN A 51 6.00 15.12 -8.17
CA ASN A 51 5.26 14.94 -6.91
C ASN A 51 3.81 14.45 -7.06
N GLU A 52 3.45 13.87 -8.21
CA GLU A 52 2.13 13.29 -8.42
C GLU A 52 1.98 11.94 -7.69
N ILE A 53 0.82 11.74 -7.07
CA ILE A 53 0.42 10.47 -6.47
C ILE A 53 -0.26 9.65 -7.56
N GLU A 54 0.39 8.58 -8.01
CA GLU A 54 -0.18 7.73 -9.07
C GLU A 54 -0.83 6.46 -8.53
N ASP A 55 -0.34 5.95 -7.41
CA ASP A 55 -1.01 4.86 -6.69
C ASP A 55 -1.44 5.39 -5.32
N ASN A 56 -2.69 5.15 -4.95
CA ASN A 56 -3.24 5.51 -3.64
C ASN A 56 -4.22 4.42 -3.18
N LEU A 57 -3.74 3.55 -2.31
CA LEU A 57 -4.46 2.36 -1.84
C LEU A 57 -4.69 2.46 -0.33
N ILE A 58 -5.93 2.25 0.12
CA ILE A 58 -6.21 2.10 1.55
C ILE A 58 -5.66 0.76 2.01
N LEU A 59 -4.84 0.79 3.06
CA LEU A 59 -4.23 -0.41 3.61
C LEU A 59 -5.27 -1.25 4.35
N THR A 60 -5.34 -2.54 4.03
CA THR A 60 -6.24 -3.51 4.66
C THR A 60 -5.48 -4.76 5.06
N LYS A 61 -6.12 -5.65 5.82
CA LYS A 61 -5.50 -6.92 6.29
C LYS A 61 -5.18 -7.91 5.17
N SER A 62 -5.79 -7.75 4.00
CA SER A 62 -5.57 -8.61 2.85
C SER A 62 -4.39 -8.19 1.99
N ILE A 63 -3.75 -7.06 2.33
CA ILE A 63 -2.56 -6.57 1.65
C ILE A 63 -1.30 -7.19 2.26
N SER A 64 -0.36 -7.62 1.42
CA SER A 64 0.99 -7.98 1.83
C SER A 64 2.02 -7.40 0.87
N LEU A 65 3.20 -7.07 1.40
CA LEU A 65 4.37 -6.69 0.59
C LEU A 65 5.43 -7.78 0.70
N GLU A 66 5.80 -8.39 -0.42
CA GLU A 66 6.62 -9.59 -0.47
C GLU A 66 7.78 -9.44 -1.46
N ARG A 67 8.94 -10.02 -1.14
CA ARG A 67 10.08 -10.05 -2.07
C ARG A 67 9.81 -11.03 -3.22
N VAL A 68 10.20 -10.65 -4.43
CA VAL A 68 10.09 -11.53 -5.62
C VAL A 68 11.40 -12.29 -5.81
N GLU A 69 11.52 -13.47 -5.19
CA GLU A 69 12.75 -14.30 -5.22
C GLU A 69 13.16 -14.75 -6.63
N GLN A 70 12.21 -14.81 -7.57
CA GLN A 70 12.48 -15.15 -8.96
C GLN A 70 13.25 -14.05 -9.70
N CYS A 71 13.24 -12.81 -9.21
CA CYS A 71 13.99 -11.71 -9.79
C CYS A 71 15.43 -11.70 -9.26
N LYS A 72 16.36 -12.31 -10.01
CA LYS A 72 17.77 -12.41 -9.61
C LYS A 72 18.62 -11.18 -9.92
N THR A 73 18.12 -10.28 -10.77
CA THR A 73 18.87 -9.12 -11.27
C THR A 73 18.45 -7.79 -10.62
N GLY A 74 17.62 -7.82 -9.58
CA GLY A 74 17.10 -6.61 -8.95
C GLY A 74 16.44 -6.86 -7.60
N ARG A 75 16.04 -5.76 -6.96
CA ARG A 75 15.37 -5.76 -5.64
C ARG A 75 13.89 -5.47 -5.84
N VAL A 76 13.18 -6.47 -6.37
CA VAL A 76 11.77 -6.36 -6.73
C VAL A 76 10.88 -6.91 -5.61
N TYR A 77 9.82 -6.17 -5.33
CA TYR A 77 8.80 -6.50 -4.36
C TYR A 77 7.43 -6.45 -5.03
N LEU A 78 6.52 -7.32 -4.62
CA LEU A 78 5.13 -7.30 -5.04
C LEU A 78 4.25 -6.87 -3.87
N LEU A 79 3.32 -5.95 -4.14
CA LEU A 79 2.21 -5.65 -3.27
C LEU A 79 1.02 -6.48 -3.76
N ARG A 80 0.53 -7.38 -2.93
CA ARG A 80 -0.61 -8.24 -3.24
C ARG A 80 -1.81 -7.79 -2.47
N ASN A 81 -2.92 -7.50 -3.16
CA ASN A 81 -4.23 -7.36 -2.55
C ASN A 81 -5.01 -8.67 -2.73
N LYS A 82 -5.06 -9.50 -1.69
CA LYS A 82 -5.66 -10.83 -1.78
C LYS A 82 -7.17 -10.79 -2.01
N THR A 83 -7.86 -9.75 -1.58
CA THR A 83 -9.32 -9.67 -1.75
C THR A 83 -9.71 -9.23 -3.15
N ARG A 84 -8.96 -8.29 -3.76
CA ARG A 84 -9.20 -7.82 -5.14
C ARG A 84 -8.46 -8.64 -6.21
N GLY A 85 -7.58 -9.56 -5.82
CA GLY A 85 -6.73 -10.32 -6.75
C GLY A 85 -5.68 -9.47 -7.46
N GLU A 86 -5.46 -8.23 -7.02
CA GLU A 86 -4.56 -7.27 -7.66
C GLU A 86 -3.11 -7.47 -7.20
N ILE A 87 -2.18 -7.26 -8.12
CA ILE A 87 -0.75 -7.34 -7.87
C ILE A 87 -0.08 -6.12 -8.50
N SER A 88 0.62 -5.34 -7.69
CA SER A 88 1.49 -4.26 -8.15
C SER A 88 2.94 -4.64 -7.86
N PHE A 89 3.86 -4.27 -8.75
CA PHE A 89 5.28 -4.56 -8.59
C PHE A 89 6.06 -3.26 -8.40
N TYR A 90 7.03 -3.28 -7.50
CA TYR A 90 7.91 -2.16 -7.19
C TYR A 90 9.36 -2.63 -7.11
N TRP A 91 10.31 -1.77 -7.45
CA TRP A 91 11.74 -2.06 -7.35
C TRP A 91 12.46 -0.98 -6.53
N MET A 92 13.24 -1.40 -5.55
CA MET A 92 13.91 -0.49 -4.63
C MET A 92 14.99 0.32 -5.35
N GLN A 93 15.03 1.62 -5.10
CA GLN A 93 15.88 2.61 -5.77
C GLN A 93 16.95 3.21 -4.85
N ASP A 94 16.88 2.99 -3.54
CA ASP A 94 17.93 3.44 -2.61
C ASP A 94 19.26 2.74 -2.90
N TYR A 95 20.37 3.46 -2.85
CA TYR A 95 21.69 2.87 -3.13
C TYR A 95 22.06 1.74 -2.14
N ASP A 96 21.62 1.90 -0.89
CA ASP A 96 21.81 0.97 0.21
C ASP A 96 20.59 0.05 0.35
N ASP A 97 20.81 -1.27 0.29
CA ASP A 97 19.77 -2.29 0.37
C ASP A 97 19.48 -2.79 1.79
N SER A 98 20.28 -2.39 2.79
CA SER A 98 20.10 -2.78 4.19
C SER A 98 18.75 -2.36 4.76
N LYS A 99 18.12 -1.34 4.17
CA LYS A 99 16.84 -0.78 4.59
C LYS A 99 15.63 -1.48 3.95
N ASP A 100 15.83 -2.24 2.88
CA ASP A 100 14.73 -2.83 2.12
C ASP A 100 13.94 -3.81 2.99
N GLU A 101 14.63 -4.76 3.63
CA GLU A 101 13.99 -5.74 4.50
C GLU A 101 13.37 -5.09 5.74
N ILE A 102 14.02 -4.06 6.28
CA ILE A 102 13.52 -3.34 7.46
C ILE A 102 12.18 -2.67 7.11
N PHE A 103 12.13 -1.97 5.98
CA PHE A 103 10.91 -1.34 5.48
C PHE A 103 9.79 -2.37 5.29
N VAL A 104 10.06 -3.50 4.63
CA VAL A 104 9.07 -4.54 4.36
C VAL A 104 8.56 -5.20 5.66
N LYS A 105 9.47 -5.50 6.60
CA LYS A 105 9.12 -6.04 7.92
C LYS A 105 8.23 -5.06 8.70
N GLN A 106 8.57 -3.78 8.70
CA GLN A 106 7.77 -2.74 9.36
C GLN A 106 6.40 -2.58 8.70
N PHE A 107 6.33 -2.53 7.36
CA PHE A 107 5.08 -2.44 6.60
C PHE A 107 4.13 -3.59 6.94
N ASN A 108 4.61 -4.84 6.86
CA ASN A 108 3.80 -6.02 7.17
C ASN A 108 3.44 -6.12 8.67
N SER A 109 4.31 -5.62 9.56
CA SER A 109 4.02 -5.53 10.99
C SER A 109 2.85 -4.59 11.28
N ILE A 110 2.73 -3.46 10.57
CA ILE A 110 1.59 -2.53 10.72
C ILE A 110 0.29 -3.20 10.31
N ILE A 111 0.29 -3.90 9.17
CA ILE A 111 -0.86 -4.68 8.70
C ILE A 111 -1.27 -5.73 9.74
N THR A 112 -0.29 -6.43 10.32
CA THR A 112 -0.54 -7.53 11.27
C THR A 112 -0.96 -7.01 12.64
N ASN A 113 -0.33 -5.96 13.16
CA ASN A 113 -0.49 -5.55 14.56
C ASN A 113 -1.46 -4.39 14.75
N GLU A 114 -1.46 -3.39 13.87
CA GLU A 114 -2.34 -2.23 14.05
C GLU A 114 -3.74 -2.48 13.49
N LEU A 115 -3.86 -3.16 12.35
CA LEU A 115 -5.17 -3.51 11.82
C LEU A 115 -5.80 -4.68 12.59
N ALA A 116 -5.04 -5.64 13.15
CA ALA A 116 -5.62 -6.75 13.91
C ALA A 116 -6.16 -6.35 15.29
N ASN A 117 -5.54 -5.39 15.97
CA ASN A 117 -5.92 -4.92 17.30
C ASN A 117 -7.10 -3.92 17.30
N SER A 118 -7.84 -3.81 16.19
CA SER A 118 -9.08 -3.03 16.09
C SER A 118 -10.24 -3.58 16.94
N LYS A 119 -10.09 -4.72 17.62
CA LYS A 119 -11.04 -5.17 18.65
C LYS A 119 -10.70 -4.55 20.02
N LYS A 120 -11.58 -3.65 20.48
CA LYS A 120 -11.69 -2.97 21.80
C LYS A 120 -10.80 -1.73 22.04
N LYS A 121 -11.30 -0.56 21.61
CA LYS A 121 -11.35 0.64 22.46
C LYS A 121 -12.70 1.34 22.24
N ASN A 122 -13.54 1.39 23.27
CA ASN A 122 -14.76 2.21 23.30
C ASN A 122 -14.37 3.70 23.29
N LYS A 123 -13.98 4.24 22.13
CA LYS A 123 -13.95 5.68 21.91
C LYS A 123 -15.19 6.04 21.10
N LYS A 124 -15.96 7.03 21.58
CA LYS A 124 -17.10 7.61 20.85
C LYS A 124 -16.63 7.95 19.43
N ILE A 125 -17.08 7.17 18.46
CA ILE A 125 -16.84 7.39 17.04
C ILE A 125 -17.61 8.68 16.69
N LYS A 126 -16.93 9.71 16.18
CA LYS A 126 -17.61 10.96 15.84
C LYS A 126 -18.41 10.74 14.55
N HIS A 127 -19.57 11.37 14.46
CA HIS A 127 -20.52 11.18 13.35
C HIS A 127 -19.88 11.38 11.96
N ILE A 128 -18.89 12.26 11.83
CA ILE A 128 -18.13 12.50 10.59
C ILE A 128 -17.26 11.30 10.19
N ASP A 129 -16.69 10.56 11.15
CA ASP A 129 -15.81 9.41 10.89
C ASP A 129 -16.60 8.20 10.34
N ILE A 130 -17.90 8.12 10.66
CA ILE A 130 -18.80 7.07 10.17
C ILE A 130 -19.08 7.28 8.68
N TYR A 131 -19.36 8.51 8.24
CA TYR A 131 -19.62 8.80 6.83
C TYR A 131 -18.40 8.52 5.94
N VAL A 132 -17.18 8.79 6.40
CA VAL A 132 -15.97 8.46 5.63
C VAL A 132 -15.80 6.95 5.51
N TYR A 133 -16.04 6.20 6.58
CA TYR A 133 -16.00 4.73 6.54
C TYR A 133 -17.11 4.13 5.68
N GLU A 134 -18.35 4.61 5.78
CA GLU A 134 -19.48 4.18 4.94
C GLU A 134 -19.23 4.53 3.47
N TYR A 135 -18.75 5.73 3.16
CA TYR A 135 -18.42 6.13 1.79
C TYR A 135 -17.28 5.29 1.19
N ILE A 136 -16.24 4.98 1.98
CA ILE A 136 -15.15 4.09 1.57
C ILE A 136 -15.64 2.64 1.39
N LEU A 137 -16.53 2.17 2.27
CA LEU A 137 -17.11 0.83 2.16
C LEU A 137 -18.04 0.72 0.95
N ASP A 138 -18.83 1.75 0.63
CA ASP A 138 -19.67 1.79 -0.55
C ASP A 138 -18.84 1.75 -1.85
N GLU A 139 -17.73 2.50 -1.93
CA GLU A 139 -16.81 2.40 -3.07
C GLU A 139 -16.11 1.02 -3.16
N CYS A 140 -15.75 0.42 -2.02
CA CYS A 140 -15.16 -0.91 -2.02
C CYS A 140 -16.17 -2.00 -2.38
N THR A 141 -17.43 -1.87 -1.97
CA THR A 141 -18.52 -2.83 -2.26
C THR A 141 -18.92 -2.77 -3.74
N TYR A 142 -18.92 -1.57 -4.34
CA TYR A 142 -19.14 -1.39 -5.78
C TYR A 142 -18.09 -2.10 -6.65
N ILE A 143 -16.84 -2.21 -6.16
CA ILE A 143 -15.78 -2.94 -6.87
C ILE A 143 -15.97 -4.46 -6.77
N TYR A 144 -16.52 -4.99 -5.66
CA TYR A 144 -16.81 -6.43 -5.58
C TYR A 144 -17.98 -6.85 -6.49
N GLU A 145 -19.05 -6.06 -6.58
CA GLU A 145 -20.21 -6.42 -7.42
C GLU A 145 -19.89 -6.42 -8.93
N LEU A 146 -18.99 -5.56 -9.41
CA LEU A 146 -18.60 -5.53 -10.82
C LEU A 146 -17.71 -6.71 -11.25
N SER A 147 -17.11 -7.45 -10.32
CA SER A 147 -16.27 -8.63 -10.61
C SER A 147 -17.02 -9.96 -10.64
N VAL A 148 -18.31 -9.98 -10.22
CA VAL A 148 -19.14 -11.19 -10.13
C VAL A 148 -20.18 -11.28 -11.26
N ILE A 149 -20.27 -10.27 -12.14
CA ILE A 149 -21.22 -10.23 -13.27
C ILE A 149 -20.53 -10.34 -14.65
N ALA A 150 -19.37 -11.00 -14.74
CA ALA A 150 -18.71 -11.30 -16.03
C ALA A 150 -18.51 -12.81 -16.23
#